data_AF-A0A848N4N9-F1
#
_entry.id   AF-A0A848N4N9-F1
#
_cell.length_a   1.000
_cell.length_b   1.000
_cell.length_c   1.000
_cell.angle_alpha   90.00
_cell.angle_beta   90.00
_cell.angle_gamma   90.00
#
_symmetry.space_group_name_H-M   'P 1'
#
loop_
_entity.id
_entity.type
_entity.pdbx_description
1 polymer ?
#
loop_
_entity_poly.entity_id
_entity_poly.type
_entity_poly.pdbx_seq_one_letter_code
_entity_poly.pdbx_strand_id
1 'polypeptide(L)'
;MRYNIDTKFDDKSLISRTHFSIIVNVVDEEEAEVFHSEILAALQRVNAIIKYSTLHPIDNDLETGINILEQHKIYLKNATHFVEIKPYYLENPDQEKSMSENLAERHSERKRSLVSEGYAYSYPVRVVHKDTQEPFDDQYFLSLEHLIPINKE
;
A
#
# COMPACT_ATOMS: atom_id res chain seq x y z
N MET A 1 -13.95 -4.31 -11.39
CA MET A 1 -13.97 -5.40 -10.39
C MET A 1 -13.46 -4.87 -9.06
N ARG A 2 -13.89 -5.45 -7.95
CA ARG A 2 -13.48 -5.07 -6.59
C ARG A 2 -12.58 -6.12 -5.98
N TYR A 3 -11.49 -5.65 -5.36
CA TYR A 3 -10.56 -6.49 -4.64
C TYR A 3 -10.32 -5.93 -3.24
N ASN A 4 -10.16 -6.81 -2.25
CA ASN A 4 -9.65 -6.48 -0.94
C ASN A 4 -8.16 -6.81 -0.88
N ILE A 5 -7.35 -5.81 -0.54
CA ILE A 5 -5.95 -6.00 -0.16
C ILE A 5 -5.91 -6.03 1.35
N ASP A 6 -5.46 -7.13 1.93
CA ASP A 6 -5.31 -7.29 3.38
C ASP A 6 -3.85 -7.59 3.69
N THR A 7 -3.19 -6.68 4.38
CA THR A 7 -1.76 -6.75 4.71
C THR A 7 -1.53 -6.50 6.19
N LYS A 8 -0.70 -7.36 6.82
CA LYS A 8 -0.08 -7.04 8.12
C LYS A 8 1.42 -6.97 8.00
N PHE A 9 1.99 -5.95 8.61
CA PHE A 9 3.43 -5.76 8.66
C PHE A 9 3.86 -5.19 10.00
N ASP A 10 5.11 -5.46 10.35
CA ASP A 10 5.78 -4.87 11.49
C ASP A 10 6.68 -3.74 10.99
N ASP A 11 6.56 -2.56 11.59
CA ASP A 11 7.53 -1.48 11.39
C ASP A 11 8.82 -1.82 12.16
N LYS A 12 9.99 -1.75 11.53
CA LYS A 12 11.26 -2.04 12.24
C LYS A 12 11.66 -0.94 13.22
N SER A 13 11.23 0.29 12.98
CA SER A 13 11.58 1.44 13.80
C SER A 13 10.73 1.57 15.07
N LEU A 14 9.59 0.87 15.12
CA LEU A 14 8.62 0.94 16.22
C LEU A 14 8.29 -0.45 16.78
N ILE A 15 7.78 -0.51 18.01
CA ILE A 15 7.23 -1.73 18.62
C ILE A 15 5.76 -1.90 18.24
N SER A 16 5.44 -1.66 16.96
CA SER A 16 4.06 -1.68 16.43
C SER A 16 3.86 -2.70 15.31
N ARG A 17 2.66 -3.25 15.24
CA ARG A 17 2.15 -4.04 14.13
C ARG A 17 0.98 -3.29 13.49
N THR A 18 1.05 -3.14 12.19
CA THR A 18 0.04 -2.45 11.41
C THR A 18 -0.76 -3.46 10.60
N HIS A 19 -2.08 -3.35 10.67
CA HIS A 19 -3.03 -4.01 9.79
C HIS A 19 -3.58 -2.96 8.84
N PHE A 20 -3.28 -3.15 7.55
CA PHE A 20 -3.71 -2.35 6.42
C PHE A 20 -4.65 -3.19 5.56
N SER A 21 -5.94 -2.90 5.59
CA SER A 21 -6.94 -3.49 4.72
C SER A 21 -7.65 -2.40 3.93
N ILE A 22 -7.72 -2.54 2.61
CA ILE A 22 -8.39 -1.60 1.71
C ILE A 22 -9.17 -2.34 0.65
N ILE A 23 -10.23 -1.71 0.15
CA ILE A 23 -10.98 -2.18 -1.02
C ILE A 23 -10.66 -1.26 -2.19
N VAL A 24 -10.20 -1.84 -3.29
CA VAL A 24 -9.88 -1.14 -4.53
C VAL A 24 -10.87 -1.51 -5.64
N ASN A 25 -11.17 -0.54 -6.50
CA ASN A 25 -11.90 -0.77 -7.74
C ASN A 25 -10.88 -0.72 -8.88
N VAL A 26 -10.81 -1.80 -9.65
CA VAL A 26 -9.88 -1.98 -10.78
C VAL A 26 -10.66 -2.37 -12.03
N VAL A 27 -10.05 -2.22 -13.20
CA VAL A 27 -10.57 -2.64 -14.50
C VAL A 27 -10.57 -4.17 -14.59
N ASP A 28 -9.45 -4.81 -14.25
CA ASP A 28 -9.23 -6.24 -14.35
C ASP A 28 -8.34 -6.78 -13.20
N GLU A 29 -8.07 -8.09 -13.24
CA GLU A 29 -7.24 -8.77 -12.24
C GLU A 29 -5.76 -8.35 -12.31
N GLU A 30 -5.24 -8.12 -13.51
CA GLU A 30 -3.84 -7.71 -13.72
C GLU A 30 -3.56 -6.35 -13.06
N GLU A 31 -4.47 -5.38 -13.20
CA GLU A 31 -4.34 -4.09 -12.52
C GLU A 31 -4.35 -4.25 -10.98
N ALA A 32 -5.16 -5.16 -10.43
CA ALA A 32 -5.16 -5.45 -9.00
C ALA A 32 -3.84 -6.07 -8.52
N GLU A 33 -3.28 -7.01 -9.29
CA GLU A 33 -1.99 -7.63 -8.98
C GLU A 33 -0.84 -6.63 -9.05
N VAL A 34 -0.85 -5.73 -10.05
CA VAL A 34 0.15 -4.66 -10.17
C VAL A 34 0.06 -3.71 -8.97
N PHE A 35 -1.14 -3.25 -8.63
CA PHE A 35 -1.35 -2.38 -7.48
C PHE A 35 -0.91 -3.07 -6.17
N HIS A 36 -1.28 -4.34 -5.98
CA HIS A 36 -0.91 -5.11 -4.80
C HIS A 36 0.60 -5.28 -4.69
N SER A 37 1.26 -5.68 -5.77
CA SER A 37 2.73 -5.84 -5.83
C SER A 37 3.44 -4.54 -5.47
N GLU A 38 2.90 -3.41 -5.91
CA GLU A 38 3.51 -2.11 -5.64
C GLU A 38 3.30 -1.63 -4.19
N ILE A 39 2.19 -2.00 -3.54
CA ILE A 39 2.07 -1.81 -2.08
C ILE A 39 3.15 -2.61 -1.34
N LEU A 40 3.46 -3.84 -1.78
CA LEU A 40 4.50 -4.65 -1.17
C LEU A 40 5.90 -4.04 -1.35
N ALA A 41 6.20 -3.58 -2.56
CA ALA A 41 7.45 -2.91 -2.86
C ALA A 41 7.59 -1.60 -2.05
N ALA A 42 6.51 -0.80 -1.95
CA ALA A 42 6.49 0.40 -1.11
C ALA A 42 6.78 0.10 0.36
N LEU A 43 6.20 -0.99 0.90
CA LEU A 43 6.47 -1.46 2.26
C LEU A 43 7.91 -1.93 2.44
N GLN A 44 8.50 -2.57 1.44
CA GLN A 44 9.90 -2.99 1.46
C GLN A 44 10.86 -1.79 1.47
N ARG A 45 10.59 -0.75 0.66
CA ARG A 45 11.39 0.49 0.61
C ARG A 45 11.47 1.20 1.96
N VAL A 46 10.40 1.15 2.75
CA VAL A 46 10.36 1.67 4.13
C VAL A 46 10.82 0.66 5.18
N ASN A 47 11.46 -0.44 4.77
CA ASN A 47 12.00 -1.50 5.64
C ASN A 47 10.94 -2.23 6.51
N ALA A 48 9.66 -2.23 6.12
CA ALA A 48 8.64 -2.96 6.84
C ALA A 48 8.84 -4.49 6.72
N ILE A 49 8.53 -5.23 7.78
CA ILE A 49 8.55 -6.70 7.76
C ILE A 49 7.12 -7.18 7.50
N ILE A 50 6.84 -7.54 6.25
CA ILE A 50 5.53 -8.06 5.83
C ILE A 50 5.32 -9.44 6.46
N LYS A 51 4.26 -9.60 7.25
CA LYS A 51 3.89 -10.86 7.91
C LYS A 51 2.95 -11.67 7.05
N TYR A 52 1.99 -10.99 6.44
CA TYR A 52 1.15 -11.53 5.39
C TYR A 52 0.67 -10.40 4.50
N SER A 53 0.34 -10.76 3.27
CA SER A 53 -0.44 -9.91 2.39
C SER A 53 -1.24 -10.77 1.44
N THR A 54 -2.52 -10.46 1.28
CA THR A 54 -3.43 -11.17 0.38
C THR A 54 -4.21 -10.21 -0.49
N LEU A 55 -4.51 -10.67 -1.70
CA LEU A 55 -5.38 -10.03 -2.67
C LEU A 55 -6.58 -10.93 -2.90
N HIS A 56 -7.77 -10.47 -2.52
CA HIS A 56 -9.00 -11.26 -2.61
C HIS A 56 -10.03 -10.60 -3.52
N PRO A 57 -10.52 -11.28 -4.57
CA PRO A 57 -11.62 -10.77 -5.37
C PRO A 57 -12.91 -10.77 -4.54
N ILE A 58 -13.64 -9.66 -4.56
CA ILE A 58 -14.92 -9.49 -3.84
C ILE A 58 -16.10 -9.89 -4.71
N ASP A 59 -15.98 -9.71 -6.03
CA ASP A 59 -17.10 -9.86 -6.96
C ASP A 59 -17.26 -11.29 -7.52
N ASN A 60 -16.31 -12.19 -7.25
CA ASN A 60 -16.30 -13.54 -7.85
C ASN A 60 -17.35 -14.48 -7.24
N ASP A 61 -17.63 -14.36 -5.94
CA ASP A 61 -18.60 -15.17 -5.20
C ASP A 61 -19.37 -14.32 -4.18
N LEU A 62 -20.69 -14.46 -4.14
CA LEU A 62 -21.56 -13.58 -3.35
C LEU A 62 -21.34 -13.77 -1.85
N GLU A 63 -21.26 -15.02 -1.38
CA GLU A 63 -21.09 -15.32 0.04
C GLU A 63 -19.73 -14.84 0.54
N THR A 64 -18.67 -15.15 -0.22
CA THR A 64 -17.31 -14.69 0.05
C THR A 64 -17.23 -13.16 0.05
N GLY A 65 -17.84 -12.51 -0.94
CA GLY A 65 -17.86 -11.05 -1.06
C GLY A 65 -18.56 -10.38 0.13
N ILE A 66 -19.70 -10.90 0.59
CA ILE A 66 -20.40 -10.40 1.78
C ILE A 66 -19.50 -10.54 3.02
N ASN A 67 -18.89 -11.70 3.22
CA ASN A 67 -18.00 -11.95 4.36
C ASN A 67 -16.81 -10.98 4.39
N ILE A 68 -16.16 -10.75 3.24
CA ILE A 68 -15.04 -9.78 3.14
C ILE A 68 -15.52 -8.37 3.50
N LEU A 69 -16.67 -7.94 2.99
CA LEU A 69 -17.21 -6.60 3.26
C LEU A 69 -17.59 -6.42 4.75
N GLU A 70 -18.13 -7.44 5.40
CA GLU A 70 -18.42 -7.40 6.83
C GLU A 70 -17.15 -7.36 7.69
N GLN A 71 -16.15 -8.17 7.36
CA GLN A 71 -14.84 -8.13 8.01
C GLN A 71 -14.16 -6.78 7.83
N HIS A 72 -14.21 -6.20 6.62
CA HIS A 72 -13.65 -4.89 6.35
C HIS A 72 -14.36 -3.79 7.15
N LYS A 73 -15.69 -3.85 7.33
CA LYS A 73 -16.42 -2.92 8.21
C LYS A 73 -15.96 -3.04 9.67
N ILE A 74 -15.72 -4.25 10.17
CA ILE A 74 -15.20 -4.46 11.52
C ILE A 74 -13.78 -3.92 11.62
N TYR A 75 -12.94 -4.16 10.61
CA TYR A 75 -11.60 -3.59 10.53
C TYR A 75 -11.62 -2.06 10.63
N LEU A 76 -12.43 -1.38 9.83
CA LEU A 76 -12.53 0.08 9.82
C LEU A 76 -12.98 0.65 11.17
N LYS A 77 -13.87 -0.04 11.89
CA LYS A 77 -14.28 0.34 13.25
C LYS A 77 -13.15 0.27 14.27
N ASN A 78 -12.14 -0.56 14.01
CA ASN A 78 -10.99 -0.76 14.88
C ASN A 78 -9.72 -0.08 14.35
N ALA A 79 -9.82 0.73 13.28
CA ALA A 79 -8.71 1.51 12.78
C ALA A 79 -8.39 2.63 13.78
N THR A 80 -7.11 2.81 14.08
CA THR A 80 -6.61 3.76 15.08
C THR A 80 -5.79 4.88 14.45
N HIS A 81 -5.22 4.64 13.27
CA HIS A 81 -4.28 5.56 12.60
C HIS A 81 -4.55 5.61 11.10
N PHE A 82 -3.71 6.35 10.39
CA PHE A 82 -3.73 6.43 8.94
C PHE A 82 -2.34 6.17 8.35
N VAL A 83 -2.32 5.58 7.15
CA VAL A 83 -1.15 5.50 6.28
C VAL A 83 -1.41 6.38 5.06
N GLU A 84 -0.45 7.22 4.71
CA GLU A 84 -0.51 8.01 3.49
C GLU A 84 0.09 7.23 2.33
N ILE A 85 -0.61 7.18 1.19
CA ILE A 85 -0.08 6.64 -0.06
C ILE A 85 0.05 7.78 -1.06
N LYS A 86 1.28 8.01 -1.54
CA LYS A 86 1.65 9.11 -2.43
C LYS A 86 1.95 8.58 -3.83
N PRO A 87 1.07 8.81 -4.82
CA PRO A 87 1.29 8.35 -6.18
C PRO A 87 2.30 9.23 -6.92
N TYR A 88 3.31 8.60 -7.52
CA TYR A 88 4.30 9.20 -8.41
C TYR A 88 4.25 8.51 -9.76
N TYR A 89 3.92 9.26 -10.81
CA TYR A 89 3.87 8.72 -12.15
C TYR A 89 5.22 8.90 -12.83
N LEU A 90 5.86 7.78 -13.19
CA LEU A 90 7.22 7.72 -13.72
C LEU A 90 7.23 6.88 -15.00
N GLU A 91 8.03 7.24 -15.99
CA GLU A 91 8.34 6.29 -17.05
C GLU A 91 9.18 5.14 -16.46
N ASN A 92 8.87 3.87 -16.76
CA ASN A 92 9.67 2.69 -16.38
C ASN A 92 10.38 2.77 -15.00
N PRO A 93 9.64 2.93 -13.88
CA PRO A 93 10.25 2.98 -12.56
C PRO A 93 10.85 1.63 -12.16
N ASP A 94 12.00 1.68 -11.49
CA ASP A 94 12.53 0.56 -10.73
C ASP A 94 11.82 0.49 -9.37
N GLN A 95 11.04 -0.58 -9.16
CA GLN A 95 10.21 -0.74 -7.97
C GLN A 95 11.02 -1.09 -6.70
N GLU A 96 12.29 -1.47 -6.83
CA GLU A 96 13.15 -1.69 -5.67
C GLU A 96 13.72 -0.38 -5.12
N LYS A 97 13.53 0.73 -5.83
CA LYS A 97 14.11 2.05 -5.52
C LYS A 97 13.04 3.05 -5.12
N SER A 98 13.40 4.00 -4.26
CA SER A 98 12.57 5.17 -3.98
C SER A 98 12.36 6.04 -5.22
N MET A 99 11.38 6.94 -5.16
CA MET A 99 11.18 7.98 -6.17
C MET A 99 12.47 8.80 -6.38
N SER A 100 13.15 9.16 -5.30
CA SER A 100 14.37 9.98 -5.35
C SER A 100 15.55 9.26 -6.03
N GLU A 101 15.69 7.95 -5.80
CA GLU A 101 16.73 7.11 -6.42
C GLU A 101 16.45 6.92 -7.92
N ASN A 102 15.19 6.65 -8.29
CA ASN A 102 14.74 6.60 -9.68
C ASN A 102 15.08 7.90 -10.44
N LEU A 103 14.91 9.06 -9.79
CA LEU A 103 15.24 10.34 -10.42
C LEU A 103 16.74 10.62 -10.53
N ALA A 104 17.50 10.26 -9.51
CA ALA A 104 18.95 10.45 -9.50
C ALA A 104 19.62 9.68 -10.65
N GLU A 105 19.20 8.44 -10.88
CA GLU A 105 19.71 7.60 -11.98
C GLU A 105 19.36 8.20 -13.35
N ARG A 106 18.10 8.59 -13.58
CA ARG A 106 17.69 9.23 -14.84
C ARG A 106 18.46 10.52 -15.14
N HIS A 107 18.71 11.33 -14.12
CA HIS A 107 19.50 12.54 -14.26
C HIS A 107 20.95 12.21 -14.68
N SER A 108 21.55 11.19 -14.05
CA SER A 108 22.90 10.71 -14.42
C SER A 108 22.98 10.19 -15.85
N GLU A 109 21.90 9.56 -16.33
CA GLU A 109 21.77 9.02 -17.69
C GLU A 109 21.37 10.09 -18.74
N ARG A 110 21.19 11.35 -18.32
CA ARG A 110 20.70 12.45 -19.17
C ARG A 110 19.35 12.17 -19.85
N LYS A 111 18.52 11.28 -19.28
CA LYS A 111 17.16 11.02 -19.75
C LYS A 111 16.23 12.12 -19.21
N ARG A 112 15.14 12.42 -19.93
CA ARG A 112 14.10 13.30 -19.40
C ARG A 112 13.39 12.60 -18.24
N SER A 113 13.26 13.26 -17.10
CA SER A 113 12.43 12.80 -16.00
C SER A 113 11.04 13.40 -16.16
N LEU A 114 10.06 12.57 -16.50
CA LEU A 114 8.66 12.93 -16.27
C LEU A 114 8.29 12.38 -14.90
N VAL A 115 8.03 13.30 -13.98
CA VAL A 115 7.40 13.01 -12.70
C VAL A 115 6.19 13.90 -12.60
N SER A 116 5.03 13.30 -12.40
CA SER A 116 3.89 14.00 -11.83
C SER A 116 3.54 13.35 -10.51
N GLU A 117 3.38 14.18 -9.47
CA GLU A 117 2.85 13.76 -8.19
C GLU A 117 1.33 13.85 -8.26
N GLY A 118 0.63 12.78 -7.90
CA GLY A 118 -0.82 12.79 -7.75
C GLY A 118 -1.24 13.18 -6.33
N TYR A 119 -2.55 13.16 -6.08
CA TYR A 119 -3.06 13.44 -4.73
C TYR A 119 -2.71 12.30 -3.78
N ALA A 120 -2.18 12.65 -2.61
CA ALA A 120 -1.95 11.69 -1.55
C ALA A 120 -3.29 11.18 -0.99
N TYR A 121 -3.38 9.88 -0.77
CA TYR A 121 -4.55 9.23 -0.19
C TYR A 121 -4.24 8.78 1.23
N SER A 122 -5.12 9.10 2.17
CA SER A 122 -4.99 8.71 3.58
C SER A 122 -5.92 7.52 3.86
N TYR A 123 -5.32 6.38 4.18
CA TYR A 123 -6.05 5.13 4.41
C TYR A 123 -6.05 4.77 5.89
N PRO A 124 -7.23 4.46 6.48
CA PRO A 124 -7.31 4.06 7.87
C PRO A 124 -6.61 2.70 8.08
N VAL A 125 -5.84 2.60 9.16
CA VAL A 125 -5.13 1.40 9.59
C VAL A 125 -5.34 1.12 11.06
N ARG A 126 -5.31 -0.17 11.41
CA ARG A 126 -5.25 -0.59 12.81
C ARG A 126 -3.79 -0.80 13.20
N VAL A 127 -3.33 -0.08 14.21
CA VAL A 127 -1.97 -0.19 14.75
C VAL A 127 -2.06 -0.67 16.20
N VAL A 128 -1.30 -1.70 16.53
CA VAL A 128 -1.25 -2.32 17.86
C VAL A 128 0.20 -2.51 18.31
N HIS A 129 0.44 -2.59 19.61
CA HIS A 129 1.73 -3.02 20.14
C HIS A 129 2.02 -4.47 19.75
N LYS A 130 3.26 -4.77 19.32
CA LYS A 130 3.66 -6.12 18.88
C LYS A 130 3.45 -7.17 19.98
N ASP A 131 3.80 -6.81 21.20
CA ASP A 131 3.85 -7.75 22.32
C ASP A 131 2.49 -7.89 23.01
N THR A 132 1.80 -6.78 23.29
CA THR A 132 0.53 -6.80 24.04
C THR A 132 -0.71 -6.92 23.16
N GLN A 133 -0.61 -6.62 21.86
CA GLN A 133 -1.73 -6.51 20.92
C GLN A 133 -2.78 -5.43 21.29
N GLU A 134 -2.48 -4.61 22.30
CA GLU A 134 -3.28 -3.45 22.70
C GLU A 134 -3.14 -2.32 21.65
N PRO A 135 -4.13 -1.41 21.56
CA PRO A 135 -4.02 -0.24 20.71
C PRO A 135 -2.69 0.49 20.91
N PHE A 136 -2.06 0.89 19.81
CA PHE A 136 -0.83 1.68 19.87
C PHE A 136 -1.23 3.14 20.07
N ASP A 137 -0.90 3.73 21.22
CA ASP A 137 -1.37 5.09 21.58
C ASP A 137 -0.36 6.20 21.25
N ASP A 138 0.85 5.84 20.83
CA ASP A 138 1.89 6.79 20.41
C ASP A 138 1.63 7.34 19.00
N GLN A 139 2.25 8.48 18.67
CA GLN A 139 2.15 9.07 17.34
C GLN A 139 2.74 8.12 16.29
N TYR A 140 1.87 7.51 15.49
CA TYR A 140 2.25 6.68 14.33
C TYR A 140 2.02 7.45 13.03
N PHE A 141 3.07 7.56 12.23
CA PHE A 141 3.01 8.13 10.88
C PHE A 141 3.78 7.23 9.92
N LEU A 142 3.11 6.81 8.84
CA LEU A 142 3.71 6.07 7.76
C LEU A 142 3.24 6.65 6.43
N SER A 143 4.18 6.92 5.54
CA SER A 143 3.92 7.35 4.17
C SER A 143 4.60 6.40 3.20
N LEU A 144 3.83 5.91 2.23
CA LEU A 144 4.27 4.98 1.20
C LEU A 144 4.29 5.69 -0.14
N GLU A 145 5.42 5.62 -0.85
CA GLU A 145 5.52 6.05 -2.24
C GLU A 145 4.90 4.96 -3.11
N HIS A 146 4.02 5.33 -4.03
CA HIS A 146 3.44 4.42 -5.03
C HIS A 146 3.93 4.87 -6.42
N LEU A 147 4.89 4.15 -6.98
CA LEU A 147 5.50 4.43 -8.28
C LEU A 147 4.69 3.77 -9.40
N ILE A 148 3.98 4.61 -10.16
CA ILE A 148 3.07 4.18 -11.22
C ILE A 148 3.77 4.34 -12.58
N PRO A 149 3.95 3.25 -13.36
CA PRO A 149 4.52 3.34 -14.70
C PRO A 149 3.60 4.12 -15.64
N ILE A 150 4.13 5.13 -16.34
CA ILE A 150 3.49 5.74 -17.49
C ILE A 150 4.03 5.06 -18.75
N ASN A 151 3.20 4.25 -19.40
CA ASN A 151 3.50 3.83 -20.77
C ASN A 151 3.25 5.02 -21.69
N LYS A 152 4.30 5.48 -22.39
CA LYS A 152 4.13 6.34 -23.55
C LYS A 152 3.78 5.45 -24.73
N GLU A 153 2.54 5.53 -25.19
CA GLU A 153 2.21 5.22 -26.59
C GLU A 153 2.97 6.14 -27.55
#